data_AF-A0A5C7XHN9-F1
#
_entry.id   AF-A0A5C7XHN9-F1
#
_cell.length_a   1.000
_cell.length_b   1.000
_cell.length_c   1.000
_cell.angle_alpha   90.00
_cell.angle_beta   90.00
_cell.angle_gamma   90.00
#
_symmetry.space_group_name_H-M   'P 1'
#
loop_
_entity.id
_entity.type
_entity.pdbx_description
1 polymer ?
#
loop_
_entity_poly.entity_id
_entity_poly.type
_entity_poly.pdbx_seq_one_letter_code
_entity_poly.pdbx_strand_id
1 'polypeptide(L)'
;MSDALWFFAKLECAACGCVTAEDAARLYSDGLNPGFGDEARRIGESFNAGEENFRDAYVALRPWTEGRIRIVERWECPRCARIGWAKIELAHEGHTWYRFLSAEAVDLTPETLADAHFLSRRLDFDVLDLSPDAIAALKASIPPMD
;
A
#
# COMPACT_ATOMS: atom_id res chain seq x y z
N MET A 1 -18.83 -10.80 2.33
CA MET A 1 -17.79 -11.05 1.31
C MET A 1 -16.86 -9.86 1.41
N SER A 2 -15.54 -10.09 1.47
CA SER A 2 -14.58 -8.98 1.37
C SER A 2 -14.60 -8.49 -0.06
N ASP A 3 -14.72 -7.19 -0.28
CA ASP A 3 -14.49 -6.61 -1.59
C ASP A 3 -13.06 -6.05 -1.58
N ALA A 4 -12.09 -6.90 -1.93
CA ALA A 4 -10.68 -6.53 -1.91
C ALA A 4 -10.18 -6.20 -3.32
N LEU A 5 -9.34 -5.16 -3.43
CA LEU A 5 -8.51 -4.94 -4.60
C LEU A 5 -7.12 -5.52 -4.34
N TRP A 6 -6.62 -6.30 -5.30
CA TRP A 6 -5.31 -6.95 -5.28
C TRP A 6 -4.39 -6.30 -6.31
N PHE A 7 -3.22 -5.80 -5.88
CA PHE A 7 -2.19 -5.37 -6.82
C PHE A 7 -1.15 -6.47 -7.03
N PHE A 8 -0.98 -6.89 -8.28
CA PHE A 8 -0.06 -7.94 -8.71
C PHE A 8 1.20 -7.36 -9.33
N ALA A 9 2.34 -7.65 -8.71
CA ALA A 9 3.66 -7.26 -9.17
C ALA A 9 4.73 -8.27 -8.76
N LYS A 10 5.88 -8.21 -9.44
CA LYS A 10 7.08 -8.93 -8.99
C LYS A 10 7.73 -8.15 -7.85
N LEU A 11 7.89 -8.80 -6.71
CA LEU A 11 8.56 -8.23 -5.53
C LEU A 11 9.76 -9.11 -5.17
N GLU A 12 10.89 -8.48 -4.84
CA GLU A 12 12.06 -9.15 -4.31
C GLU A 12 12.04 -9.14 -2.79
N CYS A 13 12.07 -10.31 -2.16
CA CYS A 13 12.12 -10.41 -0.71
C CYS A 13 13.56 -10.21 -0.22
N ALA A 14 13.81 -9.08 0.45
CA ALA A 14 15.13 -8.78 1.04
C ALA A 14 15.65 -9.87 2.01
N ALA A 15 14.76 -10.63 2.66
CA ALA A 15 15.16 -11.65 3.62
C ALA A 15 15.64 -12.96 3.00
N CYS A 16 15.12 -13.35 1.82
CA CYS A 16 15.45 -14.64 1.21
C CYS A 16 15.90 -14.56 -0.27
N GLY A 17 15.95 -13.35 -0.84
CA GLY A 17 16.32 -13.09 -2.23
C GLY A 17 15.32 -13.66 -3.25
N CYS A 18 14.14 -14.10 -2.81
CA CYS A 18 13.12 -14.64 -3.69
C CYS A 18 12.44 -13.49 -4.45
N VAL A 19 12.43 -13.57 -5.77
CA VAL A 19 11.59 -12.72 -6.62
C VAL A 19 10.26 -13.44 -6.85
N THR A 20 9.16 -12.83 -6.43
CA THR A 20 7.83 -13.41 -6.63
C THR A 20 7.47 -13.48 -8.11
N ALA A 21 6.66 -14.47 -8.48
CA ALA A 21 5.91 -14.38 -9.72
C ALA A 21 4.98 -13.15 -9.67
N GLU A 22 4.64 -12.60 -10.83
CA GLU A 22 3.87 -11.36 -10.92
C GLU A 22 2.49 -11.47 -10.27
N ASP A 23 1.89 -12.66 -10.29
CA ASP A 23 0.59 -13.01 -9.69
C ASP A 23 0.68 -13.50 -8.24
N ALA A 24 1.89 -13.59 -7.67
CA ALA A 24 2.11 -14.18 -6.34
C ALA A 24 2.18 -13.13 -5.23
N ALA A 25 2.51 -11.87 -5.53
CA ALA A 25 2.48 -10.80 -4.52
C ALA A 25 1.05 -10.28 -4.37
N ARG A 26 0.43 -10.57 -3.23
CA ARG A 26 -0.91 -10.08 -2.89
C ARG A 26 -0.79 -8.87 -1.97
N LEU A 27 -0.88 -7.69 -2.57
CA LEU A 27 -0.96 -6.43 -1.84
C LEU A 27 -2.43 -6.17 -1.53
N TYR A 28 -2.76 -6.23 -0.24
CA TYR A 28 -4.12 -6.43 0.24
C TYR A 28 -4.75 -5.08 0.62
N SER A 29 -5.73 -4.61 -0.15
CA SER A 29 -6.40 -3.33 0.09
C SER A 29 -7.88 -3.53 0.42
N ASP A 30 -8.21 -3.99 1.63
CA ASP A 30 -9.60 -4.00 2.11
C ASP A 30 -10.16 -2.57 2.04
N GLY A 31 -11.29 -2.39 1.37
CA GLY A 31 -12.00 -1.10 1.32
C GLY A 31 -11.65 -0.21 0.13
N LEU A 32 -10.66 -0.56 -0.71
CA LEU A 32 -10.42 0.19 -1.95
C LEU A 32 -11.41 -0.12 -3.08
N ASN A 33 -12.32 -1.09 -2.87
CA ASN A 33 -13.29 -1.51 -3.88
C ASN A 33 -14.66 -1.86 -3.30
N PRO A 34 -15.42 -0.93 -2.69
CA PRO A 34 -16.75 -1.27 -2.20
C PRO A 34 -17.73 -1.43 -3.39
N GLY A 35 -17.91 -2.65 -3.89
CA GLY A 35 -19.03 -2.97 -4.78
C GLY A 35 -18.75 -3.80 -6.03
N PHE A 36 -17.52 -4.16 -6.36
CA PHE A 36 -17.21 -4.98 -7.55
C PHE A 36 -16.67 -6.40 -7.25
N GLY A 37 -16.66 -6.81 -5.99
CA GLY A 37 -16.08 -8.09 -5.56
C GLY A 37 -14.55 -8.07 -5.58
N ASP A 38 -13.94 -9.25 -5.43
CA ASP A 38 -12.48 -9.38 -5.47
C ASP A 38 -11.95 -9.10 -6.88
N GLU A 39 -11.18 -8.02 -7.00
CA GLU A 39 -10.57 -7.61 -8.27
C GLU A 39 -9.05 -7.59 -8.18
N ALA A 40 -8.39 -7.89 -9.29
CA ALA A 40 -6.94 -7.82 -9.39
C ALA A 40 -6.50 -6.79 -10.44
N ARG A 41 -5.36 -6.15 -10.20
CA ARG A 41 -4.71 -5.23 -11.13
C ARG A 41 -3.24 -5.52 -11.30
N ARG A 42 -2.80 -5.60 -12.55
CA ARG A 42 -1.39 -5.69 -12.97
C ARG A 42 -0.84 -4.31 -13.28
N ILE A 43 0.48 -4.22 -13.34
CA ILE A 43 1.18 -3.00 -13.76
C ILE A 43 0.66 -2.55 -15.13
N GLY A 44 0.26 -1.29 -15.22
CA GLY A 44 -0.31 -0.65 -16.40
C GLY A 44 -1.83 -0.65 -16.46
N GLU A 45 -2.51 -1.46 -15.65
CA GLU A 45 -3.98 -1.52 -15.63
C GLU A 45 -4.59 -0.41 -14.78
N SER A 46 -5.79 0.02 -15.17
CA SER A 46 -6.55 1.06 -14.48
C SER A 46 -7.71 0.50 -13.66
N PHE A 47 -8.06 1.19 -12.58
CA PHE A 47 -9.21 0.88 -11.73
C PHE A 47 -9.92 2.16 -11.29
N ASN A 48 -11.17 2.00 -10.87
CA ASN A 48 -11.97 3.10 -10.35
C ASN A 48 -12.00 3.05 -8.81
N ALA A 49 -11.67 4.15 -8.15
CA ALA A 49 -11.79 4.33 -6.71
C ALA A 49 -12.05 5.82 -6.40
N GLY A 50 -12.95 6.11 -5.48
CA GLY A 50 -13.07 7.45 -4.89
C GLY A 50 -11.93 7.73 -3.92
N GLU A 51 -11.65 9.00 -3.66
CA GLU A 51 -10.67 9.40 -2.63
C GLU A 51 -11.05 8.84 -1.25
N GLU A 52 -12.35 8.79 -0.96
CA GLU A 52 -12.93 8.18 0.23
C GLU A 52 -12.54 6.72 0.39
N ASN A 53 -12.42 5.95 -0.70
CA ASN A 53 -12.02 4.55 -0.64
C ASN A 53 -10.57 4.40 -0.18
N PHE A 54 -9.68 5.31 -0.60
CA PHE A 54 -8.30 5.32 -0.09
C PHE A 54 -8.27 5.70 1.39
N ARG A 55 -9.05 6.71 1.78
CA ARG A 55 -9.12 7.14 3.19
C ARG A 55 -9.68 6.04 4.08
N ASP A 56 -10.60 5.22 3.59
CA ASP A 56 -11.17 4.08 4.33
C ASP A 56 -10.22 2.87 4.39
N ALA A 57 -9.47 2.61 3.32
CA ALA A 57 -8.53 1.49 3.25
C ALA A 57 -7.19 1.78 3.97
N TYR A 58 -6.77 3.04 4.04
CA TYR A 58 -5.43 3.44 4.45
C TYR A 58 -5.39 4.50 5.55
N VAL A 59 -4.25 4.59 6.22
CA VAL A 59 -3.89 5.76 7.03
C VAL A 59 -3.28 6.78 6.09
N ALA A 60 -3.89 7.96 6.00
CA ALA A 60 -3.32 9.07 5.25
C ALA A 60 -2.10 9.63 6.02
N LEU A 61 -0.96 9.69 5.35
CA LEU A 61 0.27 10.28 5.88
C LEU A 61 0.46 11.72 5.42
N ARG A 62 -0.02 12.03 4.22
CA ARG A 62 0.15 13.32 3.56
C ARG A 62 -1.12 13.70 2.78
N PRO A 63 -1.32 15.00 2.50
CA PRO A 63 -2.41 15.44 1.65
C PRO A 63 -2.36 14.74 0.29
N TRP A 64 -3.54 14.48 -0.23
CA TRP A 64 -3.69 14.03 -1.60
C TRP A 64 -3.13 15.07 -2.57
N THR A 65 -2.23 14.66 -3.46
CA THR A 65 -1.75 15.53 -4.54
C THR A 65 -2.22 15.01 -5.88
N GLU A 66 -2.67 15.91 -6.76
CA GLU A 66 -3.02 15.55 -8.13
C GLU A 66 -1.82 14.92 -8.85
N GLY A 67 -2.08 13.83 -9.59
CA GLY A 67 -1.10 13.20 -10.49
C GLY A 67 -0.59 11.84 -10.02
N ARG A 68 0.02 11.73 -8.84
CA ARG A 68 0.59 10.45 -8.35
C ARG A 68 0.31 10.19 -6.89
N ILE A 69 0.04 8.93 -6.58
CA ILE A 69 -0.19 8.45 -5.22
C ILE A 69 0.82 7.36 -4.93
N ARG A 70 1.38 7.40 -3.73
CA ARG A 70 2.28 6.37 -3.22
C ARG A 70 1.70 5.76 -1.97
N ILE A 71 1.61 4.44 -1.96
CA ILE A 71 1.01 3.66 -0.88
C ILE A 71 2.07 2.72 -0.37
N VAL A 72 2.27 2.69 0.94
CA VAL A 72 3.08 1.66 1.59
C VAL A 72 2.13 0.57 2.08
N GLU A 73 2.15 -0.57 1.41
CA GLU A 73 1.30 -1.71 1.70
C GLU A 73 2.10 -2.84 2.36
N ARG A 74 1.47 -3.53 3.30
CA ARG A 74 2.06 -4.72 3.90
C ARG A 74 1.99 -5.86 2.89
N TRP A 75 3.07 -6.64 2.80
CA TRP A 75 3.06 -7.88 2.02
C TRP A 75 3.72 -9.02 2.79
N GLU A 76 3.44 -10.24 2.39
CA GLU A 76 4.06 -11.44 2.93
C GLU A 76 4.78 -12.18 1.81
N CYS A 77 6.05 -12.51 2.03
CA CYS A 77 6.80 -13.29 1.06
C CYS A 77 6.25 -14.73 1.00
N PRO A 78 5.77 -15.20 -0.15
CA PRO A 78 5.16 -16.54 -0.25
C PRO A 78 6.16 -17.69 -0.05
N ARG A 79 7.48 -17.41 -0.08
CA ARG A 79 8.52 -18.42 0.08
C ARG A 79 8.95 -18.63 1.54
N CYS A 80 9.18 -17.54 2.27
CA CYS A 80 9.68 -17.60 3.65
C CYS A 80 8.67 -17.11 4.70
N ALA A 81 7.44 -16.76 4.28
CA ALA A 81 6.38 -16.19 5.12
C ALA A 81 6.78 -14.92 5.88
N ARG A 82 7.89 -14.28 5.50
CA ARG A 82 8.34 -13.04 6.14
C ARG A 82 7.45 -11.90 5.70
N ILE A 83 6.93 -11.18 6.67
CA ILE A 83 6.20 -9.93 6.47
C ILE A 83 7.22 -8.84 6.11
N GLY A 84 6.88 -8.06 5.09
CA GLY A 84 7.64 -6.90 4.65
C GLY A 84 6.72 -5.78 4.17
N TRP A 85 7.31 -4.77 3.54
CA TRP A 85 6.61 -3.62 3.01
C TRP A 85 6.84 -3.52 1.51
N ALA A 86 5.82 -3.02 0.81
CA ALA A 86 5.90 -2.72 -0.60
C ALA A 86 5.40 -1.30 -0.84
N LYS A 87 6.08 -0.56 -1.69
CA LYS A 87 5.63 0.75 -2.15
C LYS A 87 4.93 0.60 -3.49
N ILE A 88 3.65 0.90 -3.52
CA ILE A 88 2.80 0.95 -4.71
C ILE A 88 2.78 2.38 -5.21
N GLU A 89 2.96 2.58 -6.52
CA GLU A 89 2.76 3.88 -7.16
C GLU A 89 1.59 3.81 -8.15
N LEU A 90 0.70 4.79 -8.05
CA LEU A 90 -0.47 4.95 -8.90
C LEU A 90 -0.41 6.31 -9.61
N ALA A 91 -0.83 6.37 -10.87
CA ALA A 91 -1.12 7.63 -11.56
C ALA A 91 -2.62 7.92 -11.48
N HIS A 92 -2.98 9.15 -11.13
CA HIS A 92 -4.36 9.64 -11.27
C HIS A 92 -4.61 9.99 -12.73
N GLU A 93 -5.64 9.39 -13.34
CA GLU A 93 -6.01 9.60 -14.75
C GLU A 93 -7.20 10.56 -14.92
N GLY A 94 -7.71 11.09 -13.80
CA GLY A 94 -8.87 11.99 -13.75
C GLY A 94 -10.05 11.38 -12.99
N HIS A 95 -10.89 12.25 -12.42
CA HIS A 95 -12.03 11.89 -11.57
C HIS A 95 -11.66 10.81 -10.54
N THR A 96 -12.14 9.58 -10.72
CA THR A 96 -11.94 8.44 -9.82
C THR A 96 -11.11 7.32 -10.44
N TRP A 97 -10.37 7.58 -11.52
CA TRP A 97 -9.56 6.56 -12.21
C TRP A 97 -8.07 6.64 -11.85
N TYR A 98 -7.49 5.47 -11.57
CA TYR A 98 -6.06 5.33 -11.30
C TYR A 98 -5.44 4.21 -12.13
N ARG A 99 -4.23 4.45 -12.61
CA ARG A 99 -3.39 3.44 -13.25
C ARG A 99 -2.34 2.94 -12.28
N PHE A 100 -2.22 1.62 -12.12
CA PHE A 100 -1.16 1.01 -11.34
C PHE A 100 0.17 1.10 -12.11
N LEU A 101 1.17 1.82 -11.58
CA LEU A 101 2.43 2.06 -12.29
C LEU A 101 3.54 1.09 -11.91
N SER A 102 3.70 0.84 -10.62
CA SER A 102 4.80 0.01 -10.11
C SER A 102 4.53 -0.43 -8.69
N ALA A 103 5.08 -1.59 -8.31
CA ALA A 103 5.28 -1.92 -6.91
C ALA A 103 6.69 -2.47 -6.71
N GLU A 104 7.32 -2.09 -5.60
CA GLU A 104 8.65 -2.54 -5.19
C GLU A 104 8.66 -2.89 -3.70
N ALA A 105 9.43 -3.90 -3.31
CA ALA A 105 9.64 -4.19 -1.90
C ALA A 105 10.55 -3.11 -1.30
N VAL A 106 10.20 -2.61 -0.11
CA VAL A 106 10.91 -1.52 0.56
C VAL A 106 11.08 -1.83 2.04
N ASP A 107 12.07 -1.18 2.65
CA ASP A 107 12.14 -1.09 4.11
C ASP A 107 11.25 0.05 4.62
N LEU A 108 10.64 -0.16 5.78
CA LEU A 108 9.84 0.87 6.44
C LEU A 108 10.75 1.83 7.19
N THR A 109 11.23 2.85 6.49
CA THR A 109 12.09 3.91 7.04
C THR A 109 11.34 5.25 7.07
N PRO A 110 11.82 6.25 7.83
CA PRO A 110 11.27 7.61 7.79
C PRO A 110 11.22 8.19 6.37
N GLU A 111 12.22 7.89 5.53
CA GLU A 111 12.27 8.36 4.14
C GLU A 111 11.17 7.72 3.28
N THR A 112 10.97 6.40 3.41
CA THR A 112 9.87 5.70 2.72
C THR A 112 8.51 6.28 3.11
N LEU A 113 8.33 6.59 4.40
CA LEU A 113 7.09 7.18 4.91
C LEU A 113 6.90 8.63 4.49
N ALA A 114 7.97 9.42 4.44
CA ALA A 114 7.92 10.81 3.96
C ALA A 114 7.56 10.91 2.47
N ASP A 115 7.92 9.92 1.66
CA ASP A 115 7.54 9.82 0.24
C ASP A 115 6.13 9.25 0.02
N ALA A 116 5.54 8.61 1.02
CA ALA A 116 4.24 7.97 0.93
C ALA A 116 3.08 8.92 1.22
N HIS A 117 1.96 8.72 0.51
CA HIS A 117 0.69 9.40 0.77
C HIS A 117 -0.16 8.59 1.74
N PHE A 118 -0.09 7.27 1.61
CA PHE A 118 -0.89 6.33 2.37
C PHE A 118 -0.04 5.21 2.93
N LEU A 119 -0.45 4.70 4.09
CA LEU A 119 0.12 3.54 4.75
C LEU A 119 -1.01 2.55 5.07
N SER A 120 -0.77 1.26 4.83
CA SER A 120 -1.72 0.19 5.12
C SER A 120 -2.34 0.35 6.51
N ARG A 121 -3.67 0.22 6.63
CA ARG A 121 -4.32 0.14 7.95
C ARG A 121 -4.05 -1.18 8.66
N ARG A 122 -3.64 -2.23 7.94
CA ARG A 122 -3.23 -3.52 8.51
C ARG A 122 -1.84 -3.47 9.15
N LEU A 123 -1.48 -2.30 9.68
CA LEU A 123 -0.49 -2.18 10.75
C LEU A 123 -1.07 -2.90 11.97
N ASP A 124 -0.83 -4.21 12.02
CA ASP A 124 -0.80 -4.85 13.32
C ASP A 124 0.45 -4.29 14.01
N PHE A 125 0.26 -3.21 14.77
CA PHE A 125 1.35 -2.52 15.46
C PHE A 125 2.11 -3.46 16.42
N ASP A 126 1.50 -4.60 16.76
CA ASP A 126 2.11 -5.67 17.54
C ASP A 126 3.18 -6.48 16.76
N VAL A 127 3.23 -6.36 15.42
CA VAL A 127 4.15 -7.11 14.55
C VAL A 127 5.29 -6.25 14.01
N LEU A 128 5.10 -4.93 14.02
CA LEU A 128 6.17 -3.99 13.78
C LEU A 128 7.00 -3.93 15.06
N ASP A 129 8.26 -4.36 14.98
CA ASP A 129 9.30 -4.14 16.00
C ASP A 129 9.68 -2.64 16.08
N LEU A 130 8.72 -1.76 15.79
CA LEU A 130 8.76 -0.33 16.02
C LEU A 130 8.46 -0.12 17.49
N SER A 131 9.39 0.54 18.18
CA SER A 131 9.13 0.99 19.54
C SER A 131 7.82 1.80 19.61
N PRO A 132 7.11 1.80 20.74
CA PRO A 132 5.98 2.70 20.97
C PRO A 132 6.31 4.16 20.64
N ASP A 133 7.56 4.57 20.85
CA ASP A 133 8.06 5.90 20.49
C ASP A 133 8.16 6.12 18.98
N ALA A 134 8.58 5.12 18.20
CA ALA A 134 8.60 5.20 16.74
C ALA A 134 7.16 5.25 16.17
N ILE A 135 6.22 4.51 16.76
CA ILE A 135 4.80 4.57 16.40
C ILE A 135 4.22 5.94 16.78
N ALA A 136 4.51 6.45 17.97
CA ALA A 136 4.07 7.76 18.42
C ALA A 136 4.68 8.89 17.59
N ALA A 137 5.97 8.79 17.23
CA ALA A 137 6.65 9.72 16.33
C ALA A 137 6.05 9.67 14.93
N LEU A 138 5.72 8.49 14.40
CA LEU A 138 4.97 8.37 13.15
C LEU A 138 3.65 9.12 13.25
N LYS A 139 2.84 8.80 14.27
CA LYS A 139 1.53 9.41 14.49
C LYS A 139 1.60 10.93 14.67
N ALA A 140 2.63 11.43 15.36
CA ALA A 140 2.85 12.85 15.56
C ALA A 140 3.42 13.57 14.32
N SER A 141 4.11 12.83 13.44
CA SER A 141 4.64 13.36 12.17
C SER A 141 3.60 13.42 11.04
N ILE A 142 2.47 12.72 11.21
CA ILE A 142 1.31 12.83 10.33
C ILE A 142 0.59 14.13 10.71
N PRO A 143 0.57 15.16 9.85
CA PRO A 143 -0.15 16.39 10.15
C PRO A 143 -1.64 16.08 10.37
N PRO A 144 -2.31 16.75 11.33
CA PRO A 144 -3.75 16.62 11.47
C PRO A 144 -4.40 16.97 10.13
N MET A 145 -5.23 16.05 9.62
CA MET A 145 -6.06 16.36 8.47
C MET A 145 -7.22 17.21 8.97
N ASP A 146 -7.28 18.46 8.53
CA ASP A 146 -8.42 19.36 8.71
C ASP A 146 -9.67 18.84 7.96
#